data_AF-A0A2V8JIB9-F1
#
_entry.id   AF-A0A2V8JIB9-F1
#
_cell.length_a   1.000
_cell.length_b   1.000
_cell.length_c   1.000
_cell.angle_alpha   90.00
_cell.angle_beta   90.00
_cell.angle_gamma   90.00
#
_symmetry.space_group_name_H-M   'P 1'
#
loop_
_entity.id
_entity.type
_entity.pdbx_description
1 polymer ?
#
loop_
_entity_poly.entity_id
_entity_poly.type
_entity_poly.pdbx_seq_one_letter_code
_entity_poly.pdbx_strand_id
1 'polypeptide(L)' 'MDKLPDPSVASQSFTHAGNTGNRAIQSNSSIYQAPSGAWVFTAGTISWSWGLDYPGVADARIQRITANVLNRFLGISP' A
#
# COMPACT_ATOMS: atom_id res chain seq x y z
N MET A 1 4.38 -27.87 7.18
CA MET A 1 3.61 -26.81 6.49
C MET A 1 3.17 -25.80 7.54
N ASP A 2 3.96 -24.75 7.74
CA ASP A 2 3.63 -23.69 8.69
C ASP A 2 2.38 -22.96 8.22
N LYS A 3 1.34 -22.98 9.05
CA LYS A 3 0.16 -22.15 8.85
C LYS A 3 0.63 -20.69 8.83
N LEU A 4 0.39 -20.01 7.71
CA LEU A 4 0.41 -18.56 7.66
C LEU A 4 -0.52 -18.03 8.78
N PRO A 5 -0.07 -17.08 9.61
CA PRO A 5 -0.90 -16.52 10.68
C PRO A 5 -2.19 -15.93 10.09
N ASP A 6 -3.29 -16.08 10.84
CA ASP A 6 -4.64 -15.66 10.49
C ASP A 6 -4.68 -14.17 10.09
N PRO A 7 -5.18 -13.79 8.89
CA PRO A 7 -5.21 -12.40 8.42
C PRO A 7 -6.26 -11.52 9.15
N SER A 8 -6.77 -11.92 10.32
CA SER A 8 -7.77 -11.16 11.08
C SER A 8 -7.28 -9.80 11.59
N VAL A 9 -6.03 -9.46 11.32
CA VAL A 9 -5.46 -8.15 11.63
C VAL A 9 -5.79 -7.15 10.53
N ALA A 10 -7.00 -6.59 10.59
CA ALA A 10 -7.48 -5.44 9.82
C ALA A 10 -6.84 -5.27 8.43
N SER A 11 -7.02 -6.26 7.56
CA SER A 11 -6.46 -6.22 6.20
C SER A 11 -7.24 -5.20 5.36
N GLN A 12 -6.57 -4.13 4.95
CA GLN A 12 -7.15 -3.10 4.08
C GLN A 12 -6.46 -3.12 2.72
N SER A 13 -7.25 -3.21 1.65
CA SER A 13 -6.75 -3.22 0.28
C SER A 13 -7.07 -1.91 -0.45
N PHE A 14 -6.09 -1.33 -1.14
CA PHE A 14 -6.31 -0.16 -2.02
C PHE A 14 -5.93 -0.49 -3.45
N THR A 15 -6.85 -0.25 -4.39
CA THR A 15 -6.65 -0.54 -5.81
C THR A 15 -6.19 0.70 -6.57
N HIS A 16 -5.09 0.60 -7.32
CA HIS A 16 -4.69 1.59 -8.32
C HIS A 16 -4.95 1.05 -9.73
N ALA A 17 -5.57 1.85 -10.58
CA ALA A 17 -5.85 1.50 -11.97
C ALA A 17 -4.85 2.21 -12.88
N GLY A 18 -4.00 1.45 -13.57
CA GLY A 18 -3.16 1.93 -14.67
C GLY A 18 -3.82 1.65 -16.02
N ASN A 19 -3.55 2.47 -17.03
CA ASN A 19 -4.04 2.24 -18.39
C ASN A 19 -2.85 2.03 -19.33
N THR A 20 -2.70 0.82 -19.87
CA THR A 20 -1.70 0.52 -20.91
C THR A 20 -2.44 0.01 -22.14
N GLY A 21 -2.45 0.80 -23.22
CA GLY A 21 -2.99 0.37 -24.52
C GLY A 21 -4.40 -0.21 -24.49
N ASN A 22 -5.37 0.52 -23.94
CA ASN A 22 -6.79 0.12 -23.82
C ASN A 22 -7.09 -1.03 -22.83
N ARG A 23 -6.13 -1.47 -22.01
CA ARG A 23 -6.38 -2.41 -20.91
C ARG A 23 -6.20 -1.73 -19.57
N ALA A 24 -7.26 -1.77 -18.76
CA ALA A 24 -7.17 -1.46 -17.34
C ALA A 24 -6.32 -2.54 -16.65
N ILE A 25 -5.17 -2.15 -16.12
CA ILE A 25 -4.33 -2.99 -15.27
C ILE A 25 -4.66 -2.64 -13.83
N GLN A 26 -5.10 -3.62 -13.07
CA GLN A 26 -5.42 -3.47 -11.66
C GLN A 26 -4.22 -3.92 -10.81
N SER A 27 -3.91 -3.13 -9.79
CA SER A 27 -2.93 -3.48 -8.76
C SER A 27 -3.53 -3.21 -7.39
N ASN A 28 -3.29 -4.09 -6.43
CA ASN A 28 -3.81 -3.97 -5.07
C ASN A 28 -2.66 -3.84 -4.08
N SER A 29 -2.67 -2.75 -3.32
CA SER A 29 -1.85 -2.60 -2.13
C SER A 29 -2.58 -3.18 -0.92
N SER A 30 -1.84 -3.62 0.10
CA SER A 30 -2.40 -4.16 1.34
C SER A 30 -1.57 -3.74 2.55
N ILE A 31 -2.22 -3.61 3.70
CA ILE A 31 -1.57 -3.41 5.00
C ILE A 31 -2.17 -4.34 6.05
N TYR A 32 -1.34 -4.88 6.94
CA TYR A 32 -1.76 -5.62 8.12
C TYR A 32 -0.82 -5.36 9.30
N GLN A 33 -1.26 -5.66 10.51
CA GLN A 33 -0.41 -5.69 11.70
C GLN A 33 -0.10 -7.15 12.04
N ALA A 34 1.16 -7.50 12.28
CA ALA A 34 1.55 -8.85 12.68
C ALA A 34 1.21 -9.10 14.17
N PRO A 35 1.12 -10.36 14.64
CA PRO A 35 0.92 -10.66 16.06
C PRO A 35 1.95 -10.03 17.00
N SER A 36 3.14 -9.70 16.50
CA SER A 36 4.18 -8.96 17.24
C SER A 36 3.86 -7.47 17.46
N GLY A 37 2.79 -6.95 16.86
CA GLY A 37 2.43 -5.54 16.86
C GLY A 37 3.08 -4.72 15.74
N ALA A 38 3.99 -5.29 14.96
CA ALA A 38 4.62 -4.63 13.82
C ALA A 38 3.63 -4.45 12.66
N TRP A 39 3.67 -3.31 11.97
CA TRP A 39 2.89 -3.08 10.75
C TRP A 39 3.66 -3.51 9.50
N VAL A 40 2.96 -4.10 8.53
CA VAL A 40 3.51 -4.55 7.25
C VAL A 40 2.64 -4.01 6.11
N PHE A 41 3.26 -3.31 5.17
CA PHE A 41 2.60 -2.75 3.99
C PHE A 41 3.22 -3.32 2.70
N THR A 42 2.39 -3.53 1.68
CA THR A 42 2.81 -3.84 0.32
C THR A 42 2.09 -2.94 -0.68
N ALA A 43 2.83 -2.40 -1.64
CA ALA A 43 2.27 -1.54 -2.69
C ALA A 43 1.57 -2.33 -3.82
N GLY A 44 1.93 -3.59 -4.02
CA GLY A 44 1.37 -4.43 -5.09
C GLY A 44 1.68 -3.98 -6.52
N THR A 45 2.66 -3.09 -6.71
CA THR A 45 3.14 -2.60 -8.00
C THR A 45 4.58 -2.10 -7.89
N ILE A 46 5.34 -2.17 -8.98
CA ILE A 46 6.69 -1.58 -9.07
C ILE A 46 6.67 -0.07 -9.32
N SER A 47 5.56 0.48 -9.81
CA SER A 47 5.44 1.91 -10.18
C SER A 47 5.03 2.82 -9.01
N TRP A 48 5.00 2.31 -7.77
CA TRP A 48 4.57 3.09 -6.60
C TRP A 48 5.40 4.37 -6.40
N SER A 49 6.72 4.26 -6.57
CA SER A 49 7.64 5.39 -6.45
C SER A 49 7.37 6.48 -7.50
N TRP A 50 6.79 6.14 -8.64
CA TRP A 50 6.41 7.14 -9.63
C TRP A 50 5.21 7.97 -9.18
N GLY A 51 4.21 7.33 -8.57
CA GLY A 51 3.08 8.03 -7.96
C GLY A 51 3.49 8.91 -6.77
N LEU A 52 4.68 8.72 -6.21
CA LEU A 52 5.19 9.57 -5.14
C LEU A 52 5.76 10.89 -5.65
N ASP A 53 6.64 10.84 -6.66
CA ASP A 53 7.45 12.02 -7.00
C ASP A 53 7.90 12.08 -8.47
N TYR A 54 7.43 11.19 -9.34
CA TYR A 54 7.85 11.24 -10.75
C TYR A 54 7.12 12.38 -11.49
N PRO A 55 7.85 13.28 -12.18
CA PRO A 55 7.25 14.41 -12.88
C PRO A 55 6.15 14.00 -13.86
N GLY A 56 4.98 14.64 -13.74
CA GLY A 56 3.82 14.37 -14.60
C GLY A 56 3.04 13.09 -14.27
N VAL A 57 3.47 12.33 -13.25
CA VAL A 57 2.81 11.06 -12.83
C VAL A 57 2.51 11.03 -11.33
N ALA A 58 3.16 11.87 -10.52
CA ALA A 58 2.92 11.97 -9.08
C ALA A 58 1.43 12.23 -8.75
N ASP A 59 0.93 11.57 -7.72
CA ASP A 59 -0.48 11.61 -7.29
C ASP A 59 -0.57 11.86 -5.78
N ALA A 60 -1.24 12.95 -5.39
CA ALA A 60 -1.41 13.35 -4.00
C ALA A 60 -2.05 12.27 -3.10
N ARG A 61 -2.85 11.36 -3.67
CA ARG A 61 -3.44 10.25 -2.92
C ARG A 61 -2.41 9.19 -2.56
N ILE A 62 -1.47 8.88 -3.47
CA ILE A 62 -0.36 7.94 -3.20
C ILE A 62 0.58 8.53 -2.15
N GLN A 63 0.86 9.83 -2.23
CA GLN A 63 1.62 10.55 -1.21
C GLN A 63 0.94 10.49 0.15
N ARG A 64 -0.38 10.74 0.21
CA ARG A 64 -1.16 10.67 1.46
C ARG A 64 -1.19 9.25 2.03
N ILE A 65 -1.37 8.23 1.21
CA ILE A 65 -1.31 6.82 1.66
C ILE A 65 0.06 6.54 2.27
N THR A 66 1.13 6.95 1.60
CA THR A 66 2.51 6.74 2.09
C THR A 66 2.75 7.46 3.40
N ALA A 67 2.33 8.72 3.53
CA ALA A 67 2.43 9.47 4.79
C ALA A 67 1.68 8.76 5.93
N ASN A 68 0.46 8.28 5.68
CA ASN A 68 -0.32 7.54 6.68
C ASN A 68 0.35 6.21 7.09
N VAL A 69 0.90 5.47 6.13
CA VAL A 69 1.63 4.21 6.39
C VAL A 69 2.86 4.49 7.24
N LEU A 70 3.65 5.51 6.89
CA LEU A 70 4.83 5.90 7.66
C LEU A 70 4.46 6.35 9.08
N ASN A 71 3.39 7.13 9.23
CA ASN A 71 2.88 7.51 10.56
C ASN A 71 2.53 6.27 11.40
N ARG A 72 1.85 5.28 10.82
CA ARG A 72 1.56 4.00 11.51
C ARG A 72 2.82 3.27 11.92
N PHE A 73 3.85 3.25 11.07
CA PHE A 73 5.12 2.58 11.36
C PHE A 73 5.88 3.28 12.48
N LEU A 74 5.79 4.61 12.55
CA LEU A 74 6.38 5.44 13.60
C LEU A 74 5.54 5.46 14.89
N GLY A 75 4.38 4.79 14.93
CA GLY A 75 3.46 4.85 16.07
C GLY A 75 2.73 6.19 16.23
N ILE A 76 2.81 7.06 15.22
CA ILE A 76 2.13 8.36 15.19
C ILE A 76 0.69 8.11 14.75
N SER A 77 -0.24 8.28 15.69
CA SER A 77 -1.68 8.31 15.39
C SER A 77 -2.11 9.77 15.26
N PRO A 78 -3.00 10.12 14.31
CA PRO A 78 -3.58 11.46 14.25
C PRO A 78 -4.37 11.80 15.51
#